data_AF-A0A2G2MF32-F1
#
_entry.id   AF-A0A2G2MF32-F1
#
_cell.length_a   1.000
_cell.length_b   1.000
_cell.length_c   1.000
_cell.angle_alpha   90.00
_cell.angle_beta   90.00
_cell.angle_gamma   90.00
#
_symmetry.space_group_name_H-M   'P 1'
#
loop_
_entity.id
_entity.type
_entity.pdbx_description
1 polymer ?
#
loop_
_entity_poly.entity_id
_entity_poly.type
_entity_poly.pdbx_seq_one_letter_code
_entity_poly.pdbx_strand_id
1 'polypeptide(L)'
;MGKHIDVHSLSKYIEVIEDYPSTRYLYRGEGEHYRNRMSAALRRYKGSFHDNEDYPFEKMISEFYRETSINISNTDLENFFAFAQHHGIPTPLLDVTNSPLVALYFACSCLGSKEEDGYVYLFDSAYIDITKLVQRYPNKNVVEKIFINDYSVFLEMFPLLEEYSNLYEKKFEQHIKALFTDFHYYFKDSIDKKQEELCKKIIRPIEKIDFYSIVSELKDIDDSIPLEILNKYSIRVFVYLCLTKLFFCMAKNFSEPIWWINFLPILAYRPIMSFDRGKHQSSLFFYQAYLMYIEECYDFKVQMAQRIEYLDEVIVVKNKERMLKSLDNIGINKKTLFRDFDSIACYIKSREENMVAKAGATKNQKHV
;
A
#
# COMPACT_ATOMS: atom_id res chain seq x y z
N MET A 1 14.24 -15.39 -6.31
CA MET A 1 13.29 -15.98 -7.28
C MET A 1 12.21 -16.59 -6.42
N GLY A 2 11.03 -15.95 -6.36
CA GLY A 2 9.98 -16.30 -5.39
C GLY A 2 9.50 -17.73 -5.56
N LYS A 3 9.00 -18.33 -4.48
CA LYS A 3 8.52 -19.71 -4.47
C LYS A 3 7.06 -19.71 -4.94
N HIS A 4 6.79 -20.31 -6.09
CA HIS A 4 5.43 -20.39 -6.63
C HIS A 4 4.71 -21.63 -6.09
N ILE A 5 3.46 -21.46 -5.66
CA ILE A 5 2.59 -22.54 -5.21
C ILE A 5 1.42 -22.64 -6.20
N ASP A 6 1.51 -23.60 -7.12
CA ASP A 6 0.47 -23.81 -8.13
C ASP A 6 -0.77 -24.47 -7.51
N VAL A 7 -1.94 -23.86 -7.73
CA VAL A 7 -3.23 -24.38 -7.28
C VAL A 7 -4.20 -24.53 -8.45
N HIS A 8 -4.73 -25.75 -8.62
CA HIS A 8 -5.63 -26.10 -9.74
C HIS A 8 -7.10 -26.29 -9.32
N SER A 9 -7.40 -26.11 -8.03
CA SER A 9 -8.75 -26.28 -7.48
C SER A 9 -8.95 -25.50 -6.19
N LEU A 10 -10.21 -25.22 -5.86
CA LEU A 10 -10.59 -24.50 -4.63
C LEU A 10 -10.19 -25.28 -3.37
N SER A 11 -10.32 -26.61 -3.36
CA SER A 11 -9.90 -27.44 -2.22
C SER A 11 -8.40 -27.34 -1.96
N LYS A 12 -7.58 -27.38 -3.02
CA LYS A 12 -6.13 -27.21 -2.88
C LYS A 12 -5.78 -25.79 -2.42
N TYR A 13 -6.51 -24.78 -2.90
CA TYR A 13 -6.31 -23.42 -2.41
C TYR A 13 -6.61 -23.31 -0.90
N ILE A 14 -7.70 -23.91 -0.43
CA ILE A 14 -8.07 -23.94 0.99
C ILE A 14 -6.96 -24.62 1.82
N GLU A 15 -6.46 -25.77 1.38
CA GLU A 15 -5.34 -26.46 2.02
C GLU A 15 -4.09 -25.56 2.15
N VAL A 16 -3.76 -24.79 1.10
CA VAL A 16 -2.60 -23.89 1.12
C VAL A 16 -2.78 -22.73 2.10
N ILE A 17 -3.97 -22.11 2.16
CA ILE A 17 -4.19 -20.94 3.03
C ILE A 17 -4.30 -21.29 4.52
N GLU A 18 -4.43 -22.57 4.88
CA GLU A 18 -4.36 -23.02 6.28
C GLU A 18 -2.99 -22.68 6.92
N ASP A 19 -1.91 -22.70 6.13
CA ASP A 19 -0.57 -22.27 6.57
C ASP A 19 -0.44 -20.74 6.72
N TYR A 20 -1.40 -19.98 6.18
CA TYR A 20 -1.39 -18.51 6.14
C TYR A 20 -2.63 -17.89 6.78
N PRO A 21 -2.96 -18.16 8.05
CA PRO A 21 -4.21 -17.70 8.65
C PRO A 21 -4.41 -16.18 8.56
N SER A 22 -5.62 -15.73 8.26
CA SER A 22 -6.00 -14.31 8.11
C SER A 22 -5.76 -13.43 9.34
N THR A 23 -5.49 -14.01 10.50
CA THR A 23 -5.07 -13.28 11.71
C THR A 23 -3.64 -12.74 11.60
N ARG A 24 -2.82 -13.36 10.74
CA ARG A 24 -1.40 -13.03 10.53
C ARG A 24 -1.08 -12.55 9.11
N TYR A 25 -1.94 -12.86 8.15
CA TYR A 25 -1.69 -12.53 6.75
C TYR A 25 -2.84 -11.79 6.10
N LEU A 26 -2.46 -10.89 5.20
CA LEU A 26 -3.32 -10.17 4.29
C LEU A 26 -3.10 -10.70 2.87
N TYR A 27 -4.12 -10.56 2.05
CA TYR A 27 -4.18 -11.16 0.73
C TYR A 27 -4.47 -10.11 -0.33
N ARG A 28 -3.87 -10.27 -1.51
CA ARG A 28 -4.25 -9.51 -2.71
C ARG A 28 -4.31 -10.42 -3.92
N GLY A 29 -5.48 -10.46 -4.55
CA GLY A 29 -5.68 -11.19 -5.78
C GLY A 29 -5.49 -10.31 -7.00
N GLU A 30 -4.72 -10.78 -7.97
CA GLU A 30 -4.49 -10.10 -9.22
C GLU A 30 -4.59 -11.05 -10.41
N GLY A 31 -5.24 -10.58 -11.48
CA GLY A 31 -5.43 -11.35 -12.70
C GLY A 31 -4.18 -11.49 -13.57
N GLU A 32 -3.08 -10.80 -13.22
CA GLU A 32 -1.82 -10.88 -13.95
C GLU A 32 -0.62 -10.84 -13.00
N HIS A 33 0.54 -11.30 -13.50
CA HIS A 33 1.80 -11.22 -12.77
C HIS A 33 2.40 -9.81 -12.91
N TYR A 34 2.67 -9.15 -11.79
CA TYR A 34 3.44 -7.91 -11.81
C TYR A 34 4.64 -7.99 -10.89
N ARG A 35 5.77 -7.48 -11.39
CA ARG A 35 7.04 -7.45 -10.65
C ARG A 35 7.01 -6.52 -9.44
N ASN A 36 6.41 -5.33 -9.61
CA ASN A 36 6.28 -4.33 -8.55
C ASN A 36 4.79 -4.04 -8.31
N ARG A 37 4.37 -4.08 -7.04
CA ARG A 37 3.00 -3.76 -6.64
C ARG A 37 2.89 -2.27 -6.32
N MET A 38 2.44 -1.54 -7.34
CA MET A 38 2.19 -0.10 -7.27
C MET A 38 0.69 0.16 -7.28
N SER A 39 0.27 1.11 -6.43
CA SER A 39 -1.04 1.75 -6.49
C SER A 39 -1.30 2.38 -7.86
N ALA A 40 -2.57 2.61 -8.20
CA ALA A 40 -2.94 3.16 -9.51
C ALA A 40 -2.33 4.54 -9.75
N ALA A 41 -2.19 5.36 -8.70
CA ALA A 41 -1.52 6.65 -8.77
C ALA A 41 -0.04 6.54 -9.14
N LEU A 42 0.68 5.62 -8.52
CA LEU A 42 2.14 5.59 -8.60
C LEU A 42 2.66 4.68 -9.73
N ARG A 43 1.82 3.84 -10.33
CA ARG A 43 2.19 2.88 -11.40
C ARG A 43 2.45 3.54 -12.76
N ARG A 44 1.77 4.64 -13.06
CA ARG A 44 1.76 5.24 -14.40
C ARG A 44 2.97 6.12 -14.68
N TYR A 45 3.61 6.63 -13.62
CA TYR A 45 4.82 7.41 -13.76
C TYR A 45 6.02 6.51 -14.07
N LYS A 46 6.59 6.65 -15.26
CA LYS A 46 7.76 5.87 -15.71
C LYS A 46 9.09 6.58 -15.49
N GLY A 47 9.07 7.86 -15.12
CA GLY A 47 10.21 8.61 -14.62
C GLY A 47 11.52 8.35 -15.38
N SER A 48 11.52 8.57 -16.69
CA SER A 48 12.73 8.41 -17.50
C SER A 48 13.17 9.75 -18.05
N PHE A 49 14.47 9.94 -18.31
CA PHE A 49 15.03 11.14 -18.98
C PHE A 49 14.35 11.51 -20.31
N HIS A 50 13.54 10.61 -20.88
CA HIS A 50 12.82 10.79 -22.15
C HIS A 50 11.29 10.80 -22.01
N ASP A 51 10.76 10.67 -20.78
CA ASP A 51 9.33 10.62 -20.50
C ASP A 51 8.99 11.66 -19.42
N ASN A 52 8.71 12.87 -19.88
CA ASN A 52 8.40 14.04 -19.06
C ASN A 52 6.90 14.13 -18.71
N GLU A 53 6.07 13.17 -19.14
CA GLU A 53 4.65 13.20 -18.84
C GLU A 53 4.38 12.75 -17.41
N ASP A 54 4.30 13.74 -16.52
CA ASP A 54 3.78 13.59 -15.15
C ASP A 54 2.41 12.92 -15.18
N TYR A 55 2.19 11.96 -14.28
CA TYR A 55 0.86 11.42 -14.08
C TYR A 55 0.17 12.25 -12.99
N PRO A 56 -0.78 13.15 -13.34
CA PRO A 56 -1.17 14.25 -12.45
C PRO A 56 -2.27 13.81 -11.47
N PHE A 57 -2.09 12.68 -10.80
CA PHE A 57 -3.12 12.10 -9.93
C PHE A 57 -3.45 13.02 -8.73
N GLU A 58 -2.48 13.76 -8.18
CA GLU A 58 -2.74 14.73 -7.10
C GLU A 58 -3.69 15.85 -7.56
N LYS A 59 -3.55 16.30 -8.81
CA LYS A 59 -4.44 17.26 -9.45
C LYS A 59 -5.82 16.62 -9.68
N MET A 60 -5.88 15.39 -10.22
CA MET A 60 -7.14 14.67 -10.43
C MET A 60 -7.93 14.51 -9.12
N ILE A 61 -7.27 14.09 -8.04
CA ILE A 61 -7.90 13.95 -6.70
C ILE A 61 -8.37 15.32 -6.19
N SER A 62 -7.55 16.36 -6.33
CA SER A 62 -7.90 17.71 -5.85
C SER A 62 -9.08 18.32 -6.62
N GLU A 63 -9.13 18.14 -7.94
CA GLU A 63 -10.24 18.57 -8.78
C GLU A 63 -11.51 17.78 -8.44
N PHE A 64 -11.40 16.45 -8.36
CA PHE A 64 -12.53 15.61 -7.98
C PHE A 64 -13.09 15.98 -6.61
N TYR A 65 -12.23 16.28 -5.63
CA TYR A 65 -12.63 16.77 -4.31
C TYR A 65 -13.41 18.08 -4.42
N ARG A 66 -12.89 19.06 -5.15
CA ARG A 66 -13.55 20.37 -5.32
C ARG A 66 -14.94 20.24 -5.94
N GLU A 67 -15.12 19.36 -6.93
CA GLU A 67 -16.39 19.20 -7.63
C GLU A 67 -17.42 18.37 -6.82
N THR A 68 -16.97 17.49 -5.93
CA THR A 68 -17.86 16.52 -5.26
C THR A 68 -18.06 16.74 -3.76
N SER A 69 -17.15 17.44 -3.07
CA SER A 69 -17.13 17.49 -1.59
C SER A 69 -18.41 18.03 -0.95
N ILE A 70 -19.15 18.89 -1.65
CA ILE A 70 -20.41 19.49 -1.16
C ILE A 70 -21.59 18.51 -1.31
N ASN A 71 -21.49 17.54 -2.22
CA ASN A 71 -22.60 16.69 -2.64
C ASN A 71 -22.51 15.25 -2.10
N ILE A 72 -21.58 14.98 -1.20
CA ILE A 72 -21.34 13.64 -0.62
C ILE A 72 -21.57 13.66 0.90
N SER A 73 -21.75 12.48 1.48
CA SER A 73 -21.91 12.37 2.94
C SER A 73 -20.62 12.76 3.67
N ASN A 74 -20.73 13.19 4.93
CA ASN A 74 -19.55 13.45 5.76
C ASN A 74 -18.65 12.22 5.88
N THR A 75 -19.23 11.02 5.93
CA THR A 75 -18.47 9.76 5.96
C THR A 75 -17.65 9.57 4.69
N ASP A 76 -18.20 9.87 3.52
CA ASP A 76 -17.46 9.77 2.26
C ASP A 76 -16.41 10.87 2.13
N LEU A 77 -16.71 12.06 2.64
CA LEU A 77 -15.79 13.19 2.68
C LEU A 77 -14.57 12.91 3.56
N GLU A 78 -14.77 12.34 4.75
CA GLU A 78 -13.70 11.87 5.62
C GLU A 78 -12.90 10.75 4.96
N ASN A 79 -13.58 9.85 4.22
CA ASN A 79 -12.95 8.69 3.60
C ASN A 79 -12.62 8.89 2.11
N PHE A 80 -12.35 10.14 1.71
CA PHE A 80 -12.39 10.56 0.32
C PHE A 80 -11.43 9.81 -0.63
N PHE A 81 -10.23 9.41 -0.19
CA PHE A 81 -9.36 8.58 -1.04
C PHE A 81 -10.04 7.28 -1.48
N ALA A 82 -10.79 6.66 -0.57
CA ALA A 82 -11.47 5.41 -0.86
C ALA A 82 -12.67 5.64 -1.80
N PHE A 83 -13.40 6.74 -1.58
CA PHE A 83 -14.45 7.22 -2.46
C PHE A 83 -13.93 7.53 -3.88
N ALA A 84 -12.84 8.28 -3.98
CA ALA A 84 -12.21 8.64 -5.25
C ALA A 84 -11.76 7.41 -6.04
N GLN A 85 -11.13 6.44 -5.37
CA GLN A 85 -10.73 5.17 -5.99
C GLN A 85 -11.93 4.37 -6.50
N HIS A 86 -13.04 4.35 -5.75
CA HIS A 86 -14.27 3.69 -6.18
C HIS A 86 -14.80 4.27 -7.51
N HIS A 87 -14.68 5.59 -7.68
CA HIS A 87 -15.06 6.32 -8.90
C HIS A 87 -13.97 6.34 -9.98
N GLY A 88 -12.89 5.57 -9.83
CA GLY A 88 -11.85 5.42 -10.83
C GLY A 88 -10.77 6.51 -10.82
N ILE A 89 -10.80 7.42 -9.84
CA ILE A 89 -9.68 8.32 -9.62
C ILE A 89 -8.50 7.51 -9.07
N PRO A 90 -7.31 7.60 -9.68
CA PRO A 90 -6.13 6.92 -9.17
C PRO A 90 -5.73 7.50 -7.82
N THR A 91 -5.44 6.61 -6.87
CA THR A 91 -5.04 6.96 -5.51
C THR A 91 -3.75 6.22 -5.13
N PRO A 92 -3.06 6.67 -4.06
CA PRO A 92 -1.90 5.95 -3.51
C PRO A 92 -2.29 4.67 -2.75
N LEU A 93 -3.56 4.25 -2.83
CA LEU A 93 -4.06 3.09 -2.12
C LEU A 93 -3.86 1.80 -2.94
N LEU A 94 -3.56 0.72 -2.22
CA LEU A 94 -3.49 -0.63 -2.76
C LEU A 94 -4.49 -1.51 -2.00
N ASP A 95 -5.43 -2.12 -2.71
CA ASP A 95 -6.43 -3.01 -2.11
C ASP A 95 -5.77 -4.26 -1.52
N VAL A 96 -6.08 -4.57 -0.27
CA VAL A 96 -5.75 -5.83 0.37
C VAL A 96 -6.97 -6.34 1.13
N THR A 97 -6.99 -7.62 1.47
CA THR A 97 -8.12 -8.21 2.18
C THR A 97 -7.67 -9.23 3.20
N ASN A 98 -8.39 -9.31 4.31
CA ASN A 98 -8.26 -10.42 5.26
C ASN A 98 -8.91 -11.71 4.72
N SER A 99 -9.70 -11.65 3.65
CA SER A 99 -10.43 -12.81 3.13
C SER A 99 -9.66 -13.47 1.97
N PRO A 100 -9.11 -14.69 2.17
CA PRO A 100 -8.36 -15.39 1.14
C PRO A 100 -9.23 -15.69 -0.09
N LEU A 101 -10.53 -15.94 0.11
CA LEU A 101 -11.46 -16.25 -0.98
C LEU A 101 -11.86 -15.01 -1.79
N VAL A 102 -11.90 -13.82 -1.16
CA VAL A 102 -12.07 -12.55 -1.86
C VAL A 102 -10.85 -12.28 -2.75
N ALA A 103 -9.64 -12.51 -2.23
CA ALA A 103 -8.43 -12.41 -3.04
C ALA A 103 -8.45 -13.42 -4.19
N LEU A 104 -8.83 -14.68 -3.95
CA LEU A 104 -8.95 -15.68 -5.01
C LEU A 104 -9.92 -15.25 -6.12
N TYR A 105 -11.06 -14.64 -5.76
CA TYR A 105 -12.00 -14.11 -6.73
C TYR A 105 -11.34 -13.05 -7.63
N PHE A 106 -10.66 -12.07 -7.04
CA PHE A 106 -9.99 -11.02 -7.81
C PHE A 106 -8.87 -11.57 -8.70
N ALA A 107 -8.11 -12.56 -8.21
CA ALA A 107 -7.10 -13.27 -9.00
C ALA A 107 -7.67 -13.93 -10.27
N CYS A 108 -8.96 -14.32 -10.24
CA CYS A 108 -9.60 -15.01 -11.35
C CYS A 108 -10.51 -14.13 -12.21
N SER A 109 -10.90 -12.95 -11.72
CA SER A 109 -11.97 -12.12 -12.32
C SER A 109 -11.66 -11.53 -13.70
N CYS A 110 -10.38 -11.44 -14.09
CA CYS A 110 -9.95 -10.93 -15.40
C CYS A 110 -9.94 -12.05 -16.47
N LEU A 111 -11.13 -12.51 -16.88
CA LEU A 111 -11.26 -13.47 -17.98
C LEU A 111 -10.97 -12.78 -19.32
N GLY A 112 -10.14 -13.38 -20.17
CA GLY A 112 -9.79 -12.87 -21.50
C GLY A 112 -8.54 -11.97 -21.57
N SER A 113 -7.77 -11.84 -20.47
CA SER A 113 -6.41 -11.28 -20.54
C SER A 113 -5.46 -12.25 -21.25
N LYS A 114 -4.29 -11.76 -21.69
CA LYS A 114 -3.22 -12.61 -22.25
C LYS A 114 -2.65 -13.59 -21.22
N GLU A 115 -2.87 -13.31 -19.94
CA GLU A 115 -2.38 -14.10 -18.83
C GLU A 115 -3.45 -15.09 -18.37
N GLU A 116 -3.18 -16.38 -18.52
CA GLU A 116 -4.13 -17.44 -18.17
C GLU A 116 -4.21 -17.66 -16.65
N ASP A 117 -3.14 -17.32 -15.92
CA ASP A 117 -3.01 -17.58 -14.49
C ASP A 117 -3.37 -16.38 -13.60
N GLY A 118 -3.97 -16.68 -12.46
CA GLY A 118 -4.25 -15.71 -11.40
C GLY A 118 -3.15 -15.76 -10.35
N TYR A 119 -2.98 -14.67 -9.61
CA TYR A 119 -1.92 -14.57 -8.60
C TYR A 119 -2.53 -14.07 -7.30
N VAL A 120 -2.30 -14.80 -6.21
CA VAL A 120 -2.62 -14.34 -4.85
C VAL A 120 -1.31 -14.09 -4.12
N TYR A 121 -1.13 -12.82 -3.73
CA TYR A 121 0.01 -12.35 -2.96
C TYR A 121 -0.34 -12.33 -1.48
N LEU A 122 0.64 -12.69 -0.66
CA LEU A 122 0.54 -12.77 0.79
C LEU A 122 1.38 -11.65 1.40
N PHE A 123 0.83 -10.97 2.39
CA PHE A 123 1.53 -9.93 3.15
C PHE A 123 1.39 -10.24 4.63
N ASP A 124 2.42 -9.98 5.43
CA ASP A 124 2.25 -10.00 6.89
C ASP A 124 1.27 -8.90 7.33
N SER A 125 0.49 -9.18 8.37
CA SER A 125 -0.40 -8.20 9.01
C SER A 125 0.32 -7.18 9.91
N ALA A 126 1.61 -6.96 9.68
CA ALA A 126 2.44 -5.99 10.41
C ALA A 126 2.42 -4.62 9.71
N TYR A 127 1.46 -3.78 10.07
CA TYR A 127 1.29 -2.42 9.55
C TYR A 127 0.97 -1.43 10.68
N ILE A 128 1.05 -0.13 10.36
CA ILE A 128 0.58 0.96 11.21
C ILE A 128 -0.74 1.48 10.67
N ASP A 129 -1.79 1.51 11.49
CA ASP A 129 -3.08 2.07 11.09
C ASP A 129 -3.03 3.60 11.17
N ILE A 130 -3.05 4.26 10.01
CA ILE A 130 -3.02 5.72 9.87
C ILE A 130 -4.38 6.31 9.50
N THR A 131 -5.47 5.57 9.69
CA THR A 131 -6.81 5.95 9.20
C THR A 131 -7.21 7.35 9.63
N LYS A 132 -6.99 7.71 10.89
CA LYS A 132 -7.31 9.05 11.42
C LYS A 132 -6.48 10.16 10.75
N LEU A 133 -5.23 9.89 10.40
CA LEU A 133 -4.36 10.85 9.71
C LEU A 133 -4.81 11.03 8.26
N VAL A 134 -5.19 9.95 7.58
CA VAL A 134 -5.77 10.01 6.23
C VAL A 134 -7.08 10.78 6.23
N GLN A 135 -7.96 10.53 7.20
CA GLN A 135 -9.25 11.23 7.32
C GLN A 135 -9.12 12.73 7.59
N ARG A 136 -8.05 13.14 8.29
CA ARG A 136 -7.76 14.57 8.51
C ARG A 136 -7.29 15.27 7.23
N TYR A 137 -6.67 14.55 6.31
CA TYR A 137 -6.19 15.07 5.03
C TYR A 137 -6.72 14.23 3.85
N PRO A 138 -8.05 14.21 3.64
CA PRO A 138 -8.73 13.19 2.85
C PRO A 138 -8.41 13.24 1.35
N ASN A 139 -7.75 14.31 0.88
CA ASN A 139 -7.33 14.52 -0.51
C ASN A 139 -5.87 14.98 -0.65
N LYS A 140 -5.02 14.80 0.37
CA LYS A 140 -3.60 15.22 0.34
C LYS A 140 -2.64 14.07 0.61
N ASN A 141 -1.38 14.25 0.22
CA ASN A 141 -0.29 13.35 0.59
C ASN A 141 -0.08 13.38 2.11
N VAL A 142 -0.49 12.32 2.80
CA VAL A 142 -0.39 12.21 4.27
C VAL A 142 1.06 12.07 4.71
N VAL A 143 1.92 11.44 3.92
CA VAL A 143 3.35 11.28 4.21
C VAL A 143 4.04 12.63 4.19
N GLU A 144 3.74 13.48 3.20
CA GLU A 144 4.25 14.85 3.17
C GLU A 144 3.73 15.67 4.37
N LYS A 145 2.47 15.48 4.77
CA LYS A 145 1.93 16.13 5.98
C LYS A 145 2.66 15.69 7.24
N ILE A 146 2.88 14.38 7.43
CA ILE A 146 3.56 13.82 8.60
C ILE A 146 5.02 14.31 8.67
N PHE A 147 5.79 14.17 7.59
CA PHE A 147 7.24 14.36 7.70
C PHE A 147 7.71 15.77 7.37
N ILE A 148 6.96 16.54 6.58
CA ILE A 148 7.44 17.84 6.07
C ILE A 148 6.59 19.00 6.59
N ASN A 149 5.26 18.94 6.47
CA ASN A 149 4.45 20.16 6.64
C ASN A 149 3.85 20.38 8.03
N ASP A 150 3.51 19.32 8.76
CA ASP A 150 2.68 19.44 9.97
C ASP A 150 3.33 18.76 11.18
N TYR A 151 3.91 19.59 12.04
CA TYR A 151 4.57 19.13 13.26
C TYR A 151 3.61 18.44 14.25
N SER A 152 2.34 18.87 14.32
CA SER A 152 1.38 18.24 15.23
C SER A 152 1.07 16.80 14.81
N VAL A 153 0.92 16.58 13.50
CA VAL A 153 0.70 15.28 12.89
C VAL A 153 1.93 14.39 13.01
N PHE A 154 3.13 14.96 12.85
CA PHE A 154 4.38 14.24 13.11
C PHE A 154 4.41 13.65 14.51
N LEU A 155 4.02 14.43 15.54
CA LEU A 155 4.00 13.97 16.92
C LEU A 155 3.00 12.82 17.17
N GLU A 156 1.90 12.75 16.41
CA GLU A 156 0.94 11.65 16.49
C GLU A 156 1.50 10.31 16.01
N MET A 157 2.63 10.29 15.29
CA MET A 157 3.28 9.06 14.87
C MET A 157 4.01 8.33 16.01
N PHE A 158 4.45 9.03 17.05
CA PHE A 158 5.18 8.43 18.17
C PHE A 158 4.41 7.28 18.85
N PRO A 159 3.16 7.47 19.33
CA PRO A 159 2.42 6.38 19.95
C PRO A 159 2.14 5.23 18.97
N LEU A 160 1.88 5.53 17.70
CA LEU A 160 1.62 4.51 16.67
C LEU A 160 2.85 3.65 16.38
N LEU A 161 4.04 4.26 16.29
CA LEU A 161 5.30 3.56 16.08
C LEU A 161 5.79 2.84 17.31
N GLU A 162 5.56 3.38 18.51
CA GLU A 162 5.86 2.69 19.76
C GLU A 162 5.04 1.40 19.86
N GLU A 163 3.73 1.45 19.60
CA GLU A 163 2.88 0.25 19.54
C GLU A 163 3.39 -0.75 18.50
N TYR A 164 3.68 -0.30 17.28
CA TYR A 164 4.24 -1.15 16.23
C TYR A 164 5.57 -1.81 16.64
N SER A 165 6.47 -1.04 17.25
CA SER A 165 7.79 -1.52 17.66
C SER A 165 7.69 -2.59 18.74
N ASN A 166 6.73 -2.48 19.65
CA ASN A 166 6.49 -3.44 20.72
C ASN A 166 5.85 -4.74 20.16
N LEU A 167 4.96 -4.63 19.17
CA LEU A 167 4.31 -5.79 18.55
C LEU A 167 5.24 -6.53 17.57
N TYR A 168 6.11 -5.81 16.87
CA TYR A 168 6.89 -6.31 15.74
C TYR A 168 8.39 -5.95 15.83
N GLU A 169 9.00 -6.17 17.00
CA GLU A 169 10.39 -5.78 17.30
C GLU A 169 11.39 -6.10 16.19
N LYS A 170 11.40 -7.34 15.70
CA LYS A 170 12.32 -7.77 14.62
C LYS A 170 12.13 -7.01 13.32
N LYS A 171 10.88 -6.72 12.94
CA LYS A 171 10.58 -5.94 11.74
C LYS A 171 10.94 -4.48 11.93
N PHE A 172 10.70 -3.94 13.12
CA PHE A 172 11.11 -2.57 13.44
C PHE A 172 12.64 -2.41 13.37
N GLU A 173 13.40 -3.40 13.84
CA GLU A 173 14.85 -3.42 13.68
C GLU A 173 15.29 -3.45 12.20
N GLN A 174 14.60 -4.21 11.35
CA GLN A 174 14.83 -4.21 9.90
C GLN A 174 14.57 -2.84 9.28
N HIS A 175 13.50 -2.15 9.70
CA HIS A 175 13.18 -0.78 9.25
C HIS A 175 14.27 0.22 9.66
N ILE A 176 14.80 0.14 10.89
CA ILE A 176 15.93 0.98 11.32
C ILE A 176 17.17 0.70 10.47
N LYS A 177 17.51 -0.58 10.24
CA LYS A 177 18.65 -0.98 9.40
C LYS A 177 18.52 -0.45 7.98
N ALA A 178 17.33 -0.57 7.39
CA ALA A 178 17.02 -0.02 6.07
C ALA A 178 17.16 1.51 6.05
N LEU A 179 16.61 2.21 7.05
CA LEU A 179 16.72 3.68 7.14
C LEU A 179 18.17 4.12 7.24
N PHE A 180 18.98 3.49 8.07
CA PHE A 180 20.38 3.85 8.24
C PHE A 180 21.18 3.60 6.96
N THR A 181 20.89 2.49 6.28
CA THR A 181 21.52 2.14 5.00
C THR A 181 21.16 3.15 3.92
N ASP A 182 19.86 3.45 3.75
CA ASP A 182 19.38 4.40 2.74
C ASP A 182 19.89 5.82 3.05
N PHE A 183 19.80 6.27 4.31
CA PHE A 183 20.28 7.59 4.72
C PHE A 183 21.77 7.74 4.45
N HIS A 184 22.58 6.75 4.83
CA HIS A 184 24.01 6.78 4.53
C HIS A 184 24.28 6.75 3.02
N TYR A 185 23.59 5.88 2.27
CA TYR A 185 23.80 5.74 0.83
C TYR A 185 23.57 7.07 0.08
N TYR A 186 22.45 7.76 0.37
CA TYR A 186 22.11 8.99 -0.32
C TYR A 186 22.82 10.23 0.25
N PHE A 187 23.07 10.29 1.56
CA PHE A 187 23.50 11.54 2.22
C PHE A 187 24.90 11.51 2.83
N LYS A 188 25.70 10.45 2.61
CA LYS A 188 27.09 10.38 3.12
C LYS A 188 27.99 11.53 2.66
N ASP A 189 27.78 12.02 1.44
CA ASP A 189 28.57 13.08 0.83
C ASP A 189 27.88 14.45 1.01
N SER A 190 27.03 14.57 2.03
CA SER A 190 26.39 15.85 2.37
C SER A 190 27.44 16.93 2.66
N ILE A 191 27.15 18.16 2.20
CA ILE A 191 27.99 19.33 2.43
C ILE A 191 27.92 19.78 3.90
N ASP A 192 26.88 19.38 4.64
CA ASP A 192 26.70 19.74 6.05
C ASP A 192 27.49 18.80 6.98
N LYS A 193 28.46 19.36 7.70
CA LYS A 193 29.33 18.63 8.64
C LYS A 193 28.57 17.88 9.73
N LYS A 194 27.44 18.40 10.23
CA LYS A 194 26.66 17.71 11.27
C LYS A 194 26.00 16.46 10.71
N GLN A 195 25.50 16.54 9.47
CA GLN A 195 24.92 15.39 8.77
C GLN A 195 25.98 14.34 8.43
N GLU A 196 27.21 14.77 8.11
CA GLU A 196 28.35 13.86 7.89
C GLU A 196 28.70 13.07 9.17
N GLU A 197 28.74 13.74 10.33
CA GLU A 197 28.97 13.08 11.63
C GLU A 197 27.85 12.11 12.01
N LEU A 198 26.60 12.49 11.75
CA LEU A 198 25.45 11.59 11.89
C LEU A 198 25.62 10.34 11.01
N CYS A 199 26.02 10.50 9.74
CA CYS A 199 26.27 9.39 8.81
C CYS A 199 27.36 8.43 9.31
N LYS A 200 28.43 8.95 9.94
CA LYS A 200 29.49 8.12 10.55
C LYS A 200 29.00 7.30 11.74
N LYS A 201 27.99 7.78 12.46
CA LYS A 201 27.42 7.07 13.63
C LYS A 201 26.47 5.95 13.22
N ILE A 202 25.66 6.16 12.19
CA ILE A 202 24.62 5.20 11.76
C ILE A 202 25.14 4.03 10.91
N ILE A 203 26.37 4.10 10.37
CA ILE A 203 26.96 3.02 9.54
C ILE A 203 27.38 1.76 10.35
N ARG A 204 27.40 1.84 11.67
CA ARG A 204 27.83 0.74 12.55
C ARG A 204 26.78 -0.37 12.60
N PRO A 205 27.16 -1.63 12.90
CA PRO A 205 26.17 -2.67 13.21
C PRO A 205 25.21 -2.19 14.29
N ILE A 206 23.90 -2.39 14.12
CA ILE A 206 22.87 -1.80 15.00
C ILE A 206 23.09 -2.16 16.48
N GLU A 207 23.65 -3.35 16.74
CA GLU A 207 23.94 -3.87 18.07
C GLU A 207 25.08 -3.09 18.77
N LYS A 208 25.86 -2.33 17.99
CA LYS A 208 26.97 -1.47 18.43
C LYS A 208 26.65 0.01 18.34
N ILE A 209 25.42 0.38 17.96
CA ILE A 209 25.00 1.76 17.85
C ILE A 209 24.60 2.29 19.22
N ASP A 210 25.24 3.39 19.62
CA ASP A 210 24.79 4.19 20.75
C ASP A 210 23.73 5.18 20.29
N PHE A 211 22.47 4.86 20.54
CA PHE A 211 21.34 5.71 20.17
C PHE A 211 21.36 7.07 20.89
N TYR A 212 21.94 7.19 22.09
CA TYR A 212 22.06 8.49 22.76
C TYR A 212 22.96 9.45 21.98
N SER A 213 24.07 8.93 21.46
CA SER A 213 24.97 9.73 20.60
C SER A 213 24.31 10.21 19.31
N ILE A 214 23.32 9.46 18.79
CA ILE A 214 22.53 9.85 17.61
C ILE A 214 21.51 10.92 17.98
N VAL A 215 20.84 10.80 19.13
CA VAL A 215 19.92 11.83 19.64
C VAL A 215 20.61 13.19 19.72
N SER A 216 21.86 13.23 20.21
CA SER A 216 22.63 14.48 20.28
C SER A 216 22.81 15.12 18.89
N GLU A 217 23.25 14.35 17.89
CA GLU A 217 23.44 14.87 16.52
C GLU A 217 22.12 15.33 15.90
N LEU A 218 21.05 14.55 16.09
CA LEU A 218 19.72 14.92 15.59
C LEU A 218 19.23 16.23 16.22
N LYS A 219 19.48 16.45 17.51
CA LYS A 219 19.15 17.71 18.19
C LYS A 219 19.99 18.89 17.70
N ASP A 220 21.24 18.65 17.34
CA ASP A 220 22.10 19.68 16.76
C ASP A 220 21.67 20.06 15.34
N ILE A 221 21.03 19.15 14.60
CA ILE A 221 20.48 19.38 13.25
C ILE A 221 19.08 20.01 13.31
N ASP A 222 18.19 19.48 14.13
CA ASP A 222 16.81 19.92 14.30
C ASP A 222 16.44 19.93 15.79
N ASP A 223 16.40 21.14 16.36
CA ASP A 223 16.07 21.34 17.77
C ASP A 223 14.56 21.46 18.03
N SER A 224 13.71 21.39 16.99
CA SER A 224 12.26 21.56 17.11
C SER A 224 11.55 20.44 17.88
N ILE A 225 12.17 19.25 17.95
CA ILE A 225 11.61 18.05 18.60
C ILE A 225 12.05 18.00 20.08
N PRO A 226 11.15 18.15 21.06
CA PRO A 226 11.49 18.17 22.48
C PRO A 226 12.01 16.83 23.00
N LEU A 227 13.01 16.84 23.88
CA LEU A 227 13.58 15.64 24.48
C LEU A 227 12.62 14.98 25.49
N GLU A 228 11.63 15.71 25.99
CA GLU A 228 10.59 15.21 26.90
C GLU A 228 9.77 14.07 26.27
N ILE A 229 9.78 13.95 24.94
CA ILE A 229 9.20 12.82 24.22
C ILE A 229 9.84 11.48 24.66
N LEU A 230 11.14 11.49 24.99
CA LEU A 230 11.86 10.31 25.49
C LEU A 230 11.39 9.85 26.88
N ASN A 231 10.63 10.66 27.61
CA ASN A 231 10.00 10.24 28.87
C ASN A 231 8.83 9.28 28.65
N LYS A 232 8.28 9.24 27.42
CA LYS A 232 7.09 8.45 27.07
C LYS A 232 7.35 7.34 26.06
N TYR A 233 8.32 7.54 25.17
CA TYR A 233 8.59 6.64 24.05
C TYR A 233 10.05 6.20 24.04
N SER A 234 10.31 5.05 23.44
CA SER A 234 11.65 4.47 23.39
C SER A 234 12.62 5.33 22.57
N ILE A 235 13.90 5.32 22.97
CA ILE A 235 14.96 6.03 22.23
C ILE A 235 15.08 5.55 20.78
N ARG A 236 14.79 4.27 20.51
CA ARG A 236 14.81 3.69 19.17
C ARG A 236 13.71 4.29 18.30
N VAL A 237 12.48 4.41 18.82
CA VAL A 237 11.37 5.07 18.11
C VAL A 237 11.67 6.54 17.88
N PHE A 238 12.22 7.23 18.87
CA PHE A 238 12.62 8.63 18.72
C PHE A 238 13.64 8.83 17.60
N VAL A 239 14.75 8.09 17.63
CA VAL A 239 15.79 8.19 16.61
C VAL A 239 15.24 7.83 15.24
N TYR A 240 14.48 6.74 15.13
CA TYR A 240 13.88 6.31 13.87
C TYR A 240 12.96 7.39 13.28
N LEU A 241 12.05 7.96 14.07
CA LEU A 241 11.12 8.99 13.59
C LEU A 241 11.81 10.29 13.18
N CYS A 242 12.73 10.78 14.01
CA CYS A 242 13.45 12.02 13.73
C CYS A 242 14.34 11.86 12.49
N LEU A 243 15.03 10.73 12.35
CA LEU A 243 15.85 10.46 11.18
C LEU A 243 15.00 10.24 9.92
N THR A 244 13.82 9.62 10.04
CA THR A 244 12.87 9.50 8.93
C THR A 244 12.40 10.89 8.48
N LYS A 245 12.03 11.76 9.42
CA LYS A 245 11.66 13.15 9.14
C LYS A 245 12.78 13.87 8.38
N LEU A 246 13.99 13.77 8.90
CA LEU A 246 15.17 14.36 8.29
C LEU A 246 15.41 13.83 6.88
N PHE A 247 15.28 12.51 6.66
CA PHE A 247 15.40 11.89 5.33
C PHE A 247 14.43 12.54 4.32
N PHE A 248 13.15 12.64 4.67
CA PHE A 248 12.14 13.25 3.77
C PHE A 248 12.39 14.74 3.52
N CYS A 249 12.86 15.49 4.53
CA CYS A 249 13.25 16.89 4.38
C CYS A 249 14.44 17.04 3.43
N MET A 250 15.46 16.21 3.57
CA MET A 250 16.67 16.23 2.74
C MET A 250 16.39 15.79 1.30
N ALA A 251 15.52 14.80 1.11
CA ALA A 251 15.15 14.30 -0.21
C ALA A 251 14.61 15.41 -1.14
N LYS A 252 13.93 16.44 -0.61
CA LYS A 252 13.37 17.54 -1.45
C LYS A 252 14.43 18.43 -2.10
N ASN A 253 15.61 18.52 -1.51
CA ASN A 253 16.71 19.37 -1.97
C ASN A 253 17.90 18.50 -2.42
N PHE A 254 17.65 17.23 -2.73
CA PHE A 254 18.69 16.31 -3.13
C PHE A 254 18.89 16.36 -4.64
N SER A 255 20.16 16.39 -5.05
CA SER A 255 20.57 16.52 -6.44
C SER A 255 20.32 15.26 -7.28
N GLU A 256 20.21 14.09 -6.64
CA GLU A 256 19.98 12.83 -7.34
C GLU A 256 18.57 12.28 -7.07
N PRO A 257 17.96 11.58 -8.03
CA PRO A 257 16.61 11.06 -7.84
C PRO A 257 16.58 9.87 -6.87
N ILE A 258 15.83 10.02 -5.78
CA ILE A 258 15.48 8.91 -4.88
C ILE A 258 14.17 8.30 -5.36
N TRP A 259 14.24 7.15 -6.00
CA TRP A 259 13.07 6.48 -6.58
C TRP A 259 12.29 5.62 -5.59
N TRP A 260 13.02 4.94 -4.70
CA TRP A 260 12.47 3.88 -3.86
C TRP A 260 12.97 3.98 -2.44
N ILE A 261 12.07 3.76 -1.48
CA ILE A 261 12.37 3.62 -0.06
C ILE A 261 11.77 2.31 0.48
N ASN A 262 12.49 1.66 1.39
CA ASN A 262 12.06 0.38 1.97
C ASN A 262 12.02 0.42 3.51
N PHE A 263 12.39 1.54 4.12
CA PHE A 263 12.52 1.64 5.56
C PHE A 263 11.24 1.93 6.31
N LEU A 264 10.16 2.33 5.62
CA LEU A 264 8.88 2.60 6.27
C LEU A 264 8.12 1.29 6.53
N PRO A 265 7.52 1.11 7.73
CA PRO A 265 6.45 0.15 7.93
C PRO A 265 5.32 0.37 6.92
N ILE A 266 4.59 -0.71 6.61
CA ILE A 266 3.38 -0.60 5.80
C ILE A 266 2.38 0.29 6.56
N LEU A 267 1.85 1.29 5.88
CA LEU A 267 0.80 2.16 6.39
C LEU A 267 -0.56 1.62 5.92
N ALA A 268 -1.48 1.40 6.84
CA ALA A 268 -2.81 0.87 6.56
C ALA A 268 -3.88 1.95 6.72
N TYR A 269 -4.91 1.85 5.88
CA TYR A 269 -6.07 2.72 5.87
C TYR A 269 -7.35 1.87 5.83
N ARG A 270 -8.25 2.13 6.79
CA ARG A 270 -9.49 1.38 7.04
C ARG A 270 -10.70 2.30 7.00
N PRO A 271 -11.08 2.77 5.80
CA PRO A 271 -12.21 3.66 5.67
C PRO A 271 -13.52 3.02 6.10
N ILE A 272 -14.39 3.86 6.67
CA ILE A 272 -15.81 3.53 6.78
C ILE A 272 -16.45 3.89 5.44
N MET A 273 -16.91 2.88 4.71
CA MET A 273 -17.54 3.08 3.41
C MET A 273 -19.06 3.14 3.57
N SER A 274 -19.69 4.22 3.10
CA SER A 274 -21.15 4.35 3.11
C SER A 274 -21.84 3.47 2.04
N PHE A 275 -21.14 3.23 0.92
CA PHE A 275 -21.61 2.44 -0.23
C PHE A 275 -21.54 0.93 -0.01
N ASP A 276 -22.48 0.19 -0.62
CA ASP A 276 -22.65 -1.26 -0.39
C ASP A 276 -21.45 -2.12 -0.83
N ARG A 277 -20.58 -1.59 -1.70
CA ARG A 277 -19.33 -2.24 -2.13
C ARG A 277 -18.30 -2.41 -1.01
N GLY A 278 -18.26 -1.48 -0.05
CA GLY A 278 -17.28 -1.51 1.05
C GLY A 278 -17.71 -2.26 2.30
N LYS A 279 -18.97 -2.70 2.40
CA LYS A 279 -19.54 -3.31 3.63
C LYS A 279 -19.18 -4.79 3.83
N HIS A 280 -18.77 -5.51 2.77
CA HIS A 280 -18.38 -6.93 2.84
C HIS A 280 -16.93 -7.21 2.41
N GLN A 281 -16.30 -6.24 1.75
CA GLN A 281 -14.84 -6.20 1.68
C GLN A 281 -14.41 -5.56 2.99
N SER A 282 -13.75 -6.29 3.88
CA SER A 282 -13.03 -5.66 5.00
C SER A 282 -12.07 -4.66 4.38
N SER A 283 -12.51 -3.40 4.24
CA SER A 283 -11.94 -2.42 3.31
C SER A 283 -10.63 -1.94 3.91
N LEU A 284 -9.59 -2.73 3.68
CA LEU A 284 -8.25 -2.49 4.13
C LEU A 284 -7.43 -2.12 2.90
N PHE A 285 -6.82 -0.95 2.96
CA PHE A 285 -5.90 -0.50 1.94
C PHE A 285 -4.53 -0.35 2.56
N PHE A 286 -3.49 -0.69 1.82
CA PHE A 286 -2.18 -0.11 2.09
C PHE A 286 -2.14 1.28 1.47
N TYR A 287 -1.78 2.27 2.28
CA TYR A 287 -1.42 3.59 1.79
C TYR A 287 0.04 3.53 1.37
N GLN A 288 0.31 3.49 0.06
CA GLN A 288 1.66 3.45 -0.45
C GLN A 288 2.32 4.81 -0.24
N ALA A 289 3.30 4.88 0.65
CA ALA A 289 3.97 6.13 0.96
C ALA A 289 4.72 6.67 -0.28
N TYR A 290 4.64 7.98 -0.50
CA TYR A 290 5.32 8.63 -1.62
C TYR A 290 5.67 10.08 -1.28
N LEU A 291 6.63 10.63 -2.02
CA LEU A 291 6.94 12.06 -2.04
C LEU A 291 7.19 12.47 -3.49
N MET A 292 6.62 13.59 -3.89
CA MET A 292 6.93 14.25 -5.16
C MET A 292 7.76 15.49 -4.90
N TYR A 293 8.86 15.65 -5.63
CA TYR A 293 9.71 16.83 -5.60
C TYR A 293 10.37 17.04 -6.96
N ILE A 294 11.04 18.18 -7.14
CA ILE A 294 11.85 18.46 -8.33
C ILE A 294 13.30 18.36 -7.87
N GLU A 295 14.11 17.55 -8.54
CA GLU A 295 15.54 17.48 -8.22
C GLU A 295 16.30 18.69 -8.79
N GLU A 296 17.38 19.08 -8.13
CA GLU A 296 18.04 20.37 -8.40
C GLU A 296 18.96 20.35 -9.64
N CYS A 297 19.43 19.18 -10.08
CA CYS A 297 20.46 19.07 -11.12
C CYS A 297 19.89 19.18 -12.53
N TYR A 298 18.75 18.56 -12.80
CA TYR A 298 18.15 18.47 -14.14
C TYR A 298 16.75 19.09 -14.22
N ASP A 299 16.26 19.73 -13.15
CA ASP A 299 14.91 20.32 -13.04
C ASP A 299 13.80 19.32 -13.41
N PHE A 300 14.00 18.07 -12.98
CA PHE A 300 13.13 16.97 -13.31
C PHE A 300 12.33 16.50 -12.08
N LYS A 301 11.06 16.11 -12.32
CA LYS A 301 10.16 15.69 -11.25
C LYS A 301 10.51 14.27 -10.79
N VAL A 302 10.77 14.09 -9.51
CA VAL A 302 10.99 12.77 -8.91
C VAL A 302 9.74 12.32 -8.17
N GLN A 303 9.34 11.07 -8.40
CA GLN A 303 8.28 10.40 -7.64
C GLN A 303 8.91 9.29 -6.80
N MET A 304 9.33 9.63 -5.59
CA MET A 304 9.81 8.67 -4.61
C MET A 304 8.64 7.85 -4.08
N ALA A 305 8.74 6.52 -4.09
CA ALA A 305 7.68 5.63 -3.61
C ALA A 305 8.20 4.52 -2.70
N GLN A 306 7.39 4.13 -1.73
CA GLN A 306 7.66 2.97 -0.88
C GLN A 306 7.43 1.68 -1.67
N ARG A 307 8.37 0.71 -1.54
CA ARG A 307 8.11 -0.65 -2.02
C ARG A 307 7.18 -1.38 -1.06
N ILE A 308 6.13 -1.97 -1.60
CA ILE A 308 5.25 -2.85 -0.84
C ILE A 308 5.76 -4.28 -1.01
N GLU A 309 6.43 -4.76 0.03
CA GLU A 309 6.96 -6.13 0.07
C GLU A 309 5.87 -7.14 0.42
N TYR A 310 5.84 -8.24 -0.32
CA TYR A 310 5.02 -9.42 -0.07
C TYR A 310 5.94 -10.60 0.25
N LEU A 311 5.38 -11.70 0.77
CA LEU A 311 6.14 -12.91 1.05
C LEU A 311 6.77 -13.49 -0.23
N ASP A 312 7.88 -14.22 -0.09
CA ASP A 312 8.51 -14.89 -1.23
C ASP A 312 7.58 -15.93 -1.88
N GLU A 313 6.65 -16.50 -1.10
CA GLU A 313 5.58 -17.37 -1.58
C GLU A 313 4.47 -16.60 -2.31
N VAL A 314 4.23 -16.98 -3.57
CA VAL A 314 3.09 -16.51 -4.37
C VAL A 314 2.23 -17.69 -4.77
N ILE A 315 0.92 -17.61 -4.50
CA ILE A 315 -0.02 -18.65 -4.89
C ILE A 315 -0.47 -18.39 -6.33
N VAL A 316 -0.17 -19.31 -7.23
CA VAL A 316 -0.48 -19.20 -8.66
C VAL A 316 -1.72 -20.03 -8.96
N VAL A 317 -2.79 -19.34 -9.32
CA VAL A 317 -4.12 -19.90 -9.53
C VAL A 317 -4.29 -20.28 -10.99
N LYS A 318 -4.34 -21.58 -11.25
CA LYS A 318 -4.54 -22.14 -12.59
C LYS A 318 -6.03 -22.29 -12.89
N ASN A 319 -6.40 -22.17 -14.16
CA ASN A 319 -7.78 -22.34 -14.65
C ASN A 319 -8.79 -21.43 -13.91
N LYS A 320 -8.65 -20.12 -14.14
CA LYS A 320 -9.48 -19.07 -13.54
C LYS A 320 -10.99 -19.33 -13.67
N GLU A 321 -11.44 -19.82 -14.83
CA GLU A 321 -12.86 -20.08 -15.09
C GLU A 321 -13.42 -21.15 -14.16
N ARG A 322 -12.72 -22.29 -14.02
CA ARG A 322 -13.12 -23.35 -13.08
C ARG A 322 -13.13 -22.82 -11.65
N MET A 323 -12.17 -21.98 -11.29
CA MET A 323 -12.07 -21.40 -9.95
C MET A 323 -13.26 -20.47 -9.65
N LEU A 324 -13.59 -19.56 -10.56
CA LEU A 324 -14.75 -18.68 -10.46
C LEU A 324 -16.06 -19.46 -10.33
N LYS A 325 -16.23 -20.52 -11.13
CA LYS A 325 -17.41 -21.39 -11.01
C LYS A 325 -17.50 -22.07 -9.64
N SER A 326 -16.37 -22.50 -9.09
CA SER A 326 -16.31 -23.13 -7.76
C SER A 326 -16.64 -22.14 -6.65
N LEU A 327 -16.12 -20.91 -6.76
CA LEU A 327 -16.44 -19.80 -5.86
C LEU A 327 -17.93 -19.42 -5.92
N ASP A 328 -18.49 -19.32 -7.12
CA ASP A 328 -19.91 -19.00 -7.31
C ASP A 328 -20.83 -20.03 -6.65
N ASN A 329 -20.50 -21.32 -6.74
CA ASN A 329 -21.24 -22.41 -6.10
C ASN A 329 -21.30 -22.31 -4.57
N ILE A 330 -20.30 -21.66 -3.94
CA ILE A 330 -20.27 -21.43 -2.48
C ILE A 330 -20.71 -20.00 -2.11
N GLY A 331 -21.24 -19.24 -3.06
CA GLY A 331 -21.80 -17.90 -2.84
C GLY A 331 -20.78 -16.76 -2.90
N ILE A 332 -19.57 -16.98 -3.41
CA ILE A 332 -18.55 -15.94 -3.60
C ILE A 332 -18.56 -15.51 -5.06
N ASN A 333 -19.22 -14.39 -5.34
CA ASN A 333 -19.41 -13.91 -6.71
C ASN A 333 -19.61 -12.39 -6.76
N LYS A 334 -19.75 -11.86 -7.98
CA LYS A 334 -19.89 -10.42 -8.23
C LYS A 334 -21.03 -9.80 -7.41
N LYS A 335 -22.16 -10.49 -7.30
CA LYS A 335 -23.34 -10.03 -6.54
C LYS A 335 -23.04 -9.90 -5.05
N THR A 336 -22.42 -10.90 -4.44
CA THR A 336 -22.16 -10.92 -2.99
C THR A 336 -21.00 -10.02 -2.58
N LEU A 337 -20.01 -9.85 -3.46
CA LEU A 337 -18.82 -9.05 -3.19
C LEU A 337 -19.00 -7.54 -3.34
N PHE A 338 -19.84 -7.10 -4.27
CA PHE A 338 -19.98 -5.67 -4.56
C PHE A 338 -21.32 -5.08 -4.14
N ARG A 339 -22.41 -5.87 -4.17
CA ARG A 339 -23.75 -5.52 -3.65
C ARG A 339 -24.37 -4.20 -4.15
N ASP A 340 -23.73 -3.46 -5.03
CA ASP A 340 -24.30 -2.32 -5.72
C ASP A 340 -25.29 -2.80 -6.81
N PHE A 341 -26.26 -1.95 -7.14
CA PHE A 341 -27.33 -2.30 -8.07
C PHE A 341 -26.80 -2.76 -9.43
N ASP A 342 -25.74 -2.11 -9.94
CA ASP A 342 -25.16 -2.42 -11.25
C ASP A 342 -24.48 -3.80 -11.24
N SER A 343 -23.70 -4.12 -10.21
CA SER A 343 -23.07 -5.42 -10.04
C SER A 343 -24.08 -6.55 -9.86
N ILE A 344 -25.14 -6.31 -9.08
CA ILE A 344 -26.23 -7.27 -8.89
C ILE A 344 -26.96 -7.52 -10.21
N ALA A 345 -27.35 -6.47 -10.92
CA ALA A 345 -28.06 -6.57 -12.19
C ALA A 345 -27.20 -7.27 -13.26
N CYS A 346 -25.92 -6.89 -13.36
CA CYS A 346 -24.96 -7.51 -14.27
C CYS A 346 -24.78 -9.01 -13.98
N TYR A 347 -24.67 -9.39 -12.70
CA TYR A 347 -24.56 -10.80 -12.31
C TYR A 347 -25.83 -11.59 -12.66
N ILE A 348 -27.02 -11.06 -12.33
CA ILE A 348 -28.29 -11.73 -12.64
C ILE A 348 -28.42 -11.92 -14.15
N LYS A 349 -28.21 -10.85 -14.94
CA LYS A 349 -28.29 -10.90 -16.40
C LYS A 349 -27.37 -11.97 -16.99
N SER A 350 -26.08 -11.92 -16.65
CA SER A 350 -25.09 -12.88 -17.16
C SER A 350 -25.38 -14.32 -16.74
N ARG A 351 -25.90 -14.54 -15.53
CA ARG A 351 -26.29 -15.86 -15.07
C ARG A 351 -27.44 -16.44 -15.90
N GLU A 352 -28.50 -15.67 -16.12
CA GLU A 352 -29.66 -16.12 -16.90
C GLU A 352 -29.27 -16.37 -18.37
N GLU A 353 -28.50 -15.47 -18.99
CA GLU A 353 -27.99 -15.66 -20.36
C GLU A 353 -27.17 -16.96 -20.51
N ASN A 354 -26.30 -17.24 -19.53
CA ASN A 354 -25.52 -18.48 -19.50
C ASN A 354 -26.38 -19.74 -19.31
N MET A 355 -27.47 -19.67 -18.55
CA MET A 355 -28.42 -20.78 -18.40
C MET A 355 -29.14 -21.08 -19.72
N VAL A 356 -29.58 -20.03 -20.43
CA VAL A 356 -30.22 -20.16 -21.74
C VAL A 356 -29.25 -20.76 -22.77
N ALA A 357 -28.00 -20.27 -22.83
CA ALA A 357 -26.98 -20.79 -23.74
C ALA A 357 -26.71 -22.29 -23.52
N LYS A 358 -26.61 -22.74 -22.25
CA LYS A 358 -26.44 -24.16 -21.91
C LYS A 358 -27.66 -25.01 -22.30
N ALA A 359 -28.87 -24.51 -22.07
CA ALA A 359 -30.10 -25.20 -22.48
C ALA A 359 -30.22 -25.34 -24.01
N GLY A 360 -29.79 -24.32 -24.76
CA GLY A 360 -29.73 -24.35 -26.23
C GLY A 360 -28.69 -25.35 -26.78
N ALA A 361 -27.48 -25.36 -26.21
CA ALA A 361 -26.43 -26.31 -26.61
C ALA A 361 -26.83 -27.78 -26.36
N THR A 362 -27.55 -28.04 -25.26
CA THR A 362 -28.02 -29.40 -24.92
C THR A 362 -29.14 -29.89 -25.85
N LYS A 363 -29.91 -28.99 -26.48
CA LYS A 363 -30.92 -29.35 -27.49
C LYS A 363 -30.29 -29.71 -28.83
N ASN A 364 -29.24 -29.01 -29.25
CA ASN A 364 -28.54 -29.32 -30.51
C ASN A 364 -27.72 -30.62 -30.47
N GLN A 365 -27.30 -31.09 -29.29
CA GLN A 365 -26.63 -32.39 -29.13
C GLN A 365 -27.58 -33.59 -29.11
N LYS A 366 -28.90 -33.38 -28.97
CA LYS A 366 -29.91 -34.46 -28.99
C LYS A 366 -30.52 -34.72 -30.38
N HIS A 367 -30.08 -33.99 -31.40
CA HIS A 367 -30.53 -34.11 -32.79
C HIS A 367 -29.42 -34.53 -33.76
N VAL A 368 -28.33 -35.14 -33.24
CA VAL A 368 -27.28 -35.79 -34.04
C VAL A 368 -27.33 -37.29 -33.83
#